data_AF-A0A395GI00-F1
#
_entry.id   AF-A0A395GI00-F1
#
_cell.length_a   1.000
_cell.length_b   1.000
_cell.length_c   1.000
_cell.angle_alpha   90.00
_cell.angle_beta   90.00
_cell.angle_gamma   90.00
#
_symmetry.space_group_name_H-M   'P 1'
#
loop_
_entity.id
_entity.type
_entity.pdbx_description
1 polymer ?
#
loop_
_entity_poly.entity_id
_entity_poly.type
_entity_poly.pdbx_seq_one_letter_code
_entity_poly.pdbx_strand_id
1 'polypeptide(L)'
;MQGCMASFVSICTHLHDEDYPYVYLLTAPKVLGHVFNPVSFWYLYSASRTLAAVILEVNNNFGERHMYLLRASLGMSDGASNADPVDPPGSRSNHFTSFWPKDFHVSPFNPREGMAYTLTTADPLLAGAEGNKQSIDSRIVLVASDRRVQLIATIRATGPAIRLATLSTSQRCQLILSWGWVGALTEPRIYFQAAKLHLQRRLRVWSLPAPLEKTISRRASQIERSLEPFFRGYLRYLVANASGPLTVRYYAAGLCLNDTIEIMQSPLARRLSSESLDPIFELRVLRPDFYTSFAESRAFTAEAAFALLAGSGVLRVSDMDVLRDLVCATPVSLSETITLSLPADLVFRVINSIRKGRAASSTGLRSFSALDCYVLACCSQAEQRAYRKHMLQLVLSRYLALGSVNLLQAEVVVAHLVLVWVLLQFFGLARLLLGE
;
A
#
# COMPACT_ATOMS: atom_id res chain seq x y z
N MET A 1 -2.41 -1.34 -15.27
CA MET A 1 -1.68 -2.37 -14.51
C MET A 1 -0.20 -2.04 -14.51
N GLN A 2 0.14 -0.83 -14.14
CA GLN A 2 1.49 -0.30 -13.91
C GLN A 2 1.29 0.58 -12.65
N GLY A 3 2.21 0.68 -11.71
CA GLY A 3 2.01 1.52 -10.51
C GLY A 3 2.93 1.19 -9.36
N CYS A 4 4.05 0.55 -9.67
CA CYS A 4 4.98 -0.04 -8.72
C CYS A 4 6.40 0.46 -8.96
N MET A 5 6.60 1.67 -9.48
CA MET A 5 7.86 2.02 -10.13
C MET A 5 9.11 1.91 -9.23
N ALA A 6 9.11 2.12 -7.92
CA ALA A 6 10.40 1.99 -7.19
C ALA A 6 10.91 0.53 -7.09
N SER A 7 10.05 -0.44 -6.74
CA SER A 7 10.43 -1.86 -6.64
C SER A 7 10.39 -2.57 -7.99
N PHE A 8 9.45 -2.17 -8.86
CA PHE A 8 9.38 -2.64 -10.24
C PHE A 8 10.56 -2.09 -11.06
N VAL A 9 11.00 -0.84 -10.89
CA VAL A 9 12.21 -0.32 -11.58
C VAL A 9 13.47 -1.02 -11.08
N SER A 10 13.62 -1.32 -9.79
CA SER A 10 14.77 -2.12 -9.35
C SER A 10 14.78 -3.55 -9.92
N ILE A 11 13.60 -4.15 -10.15
CA ILE A 11 13.50 -5.47 -10.81
C ILE A 11 13.68 -5.32 -12.34
N CYS A 12 13.06 -4.32 -12.96
CA CYS A 12 13.07 -4.08 -14.41
C CYS A 12 14.39 -3.48 -14.92
N THR A 13 15.17 -2.79 -14.09
CA THR A 13 16.56 -2.41 -14.46
C THR A 13 17.46 -3.64 -14.67
N HIS A 14 17.01 -4.82 -14.24
CA HIS A 14 17.71 -6.10 -14.40
C HIS A 14 16.92 -7.13 -15.24
N LEU A 15 15.81 -6.74 -15.86
CA LEU A 15 15.02 -7.59 -16.75
C LEU A 15 14.82 -6.86 -18.07
N HIS A 16 15.50 -7.33 -19.12
CA HIS A 16 15.24 -6.86 -20.47
C HIS A 16 14.16 -7.74 -21.10
N ASP A 17 13.25 -7.14 -21.86
CA ASP A 17 12.17 -7.87 -22.53
C ASP A 17 12.71 -8.96 -23.48
N GLU A 18 13.90 -8.74 -24.05
CA GLU A 18 14.61 -9.70 -24.92
C GLU A 18 15.02 -10.98 -24.19
N ASP A 19 15.30 -10.90 -22.88
CA ASP A 19 15.73 -12.04 -22.07
C ASP A 19 14.57 -13.01 -21.77
N TYR A 20 13.32 -12.50 -21.74
CA TYR A 20 12.13 -13.24 -21.29
C TYR A 20 10.92 -13.07 -22.23
N PRO A 21 10.99 -13.56 -23.47
CA PRO A 21 9.92 -13.38 -24.47
C PRO A 21 8.59 -14.06 -24.12
N TYR A 22 8.58 -15.00 -23.17
CA TYR A 22 7.36 -15.65 -22.71
C TYR A 22 7.16 -15.50 -21.21
N VAL A 23 6.01 -14.97 -20.82
CA VAL A 23 5.63 -14.74 -19.41
C VAL A 23 4.25 -15.34 -19.14
N TYR A 24 4.14 -16.12 -18.07
CA TYR A 24 2.88 -16.77 -17.66
C TYR A 24 2.54 -16.41 -16.22
N LEU A 25 1.27 -16.09 -15.97
CA LEU A 25 0.77 -15.70 -14.65
C LEU A 25 -0.10 -16.82 -14.05
N LEU A 26 0.27 -17.27 -12.86
CA LEU A 26 -0.58 -18.07 -11.98
C LEU A 26 -1.10 -17.18 -10.84
N THR A 27 -2.42 -17.00 -10.80
CA THR A 27 -3.09 -16.09 -9.86
C THR A 27 -4.55 -16.52 -9.66
N ALA A 28 -5.18 -16.12 -8.55
CA ALA A 28 -6.63 -16.30 -8.38
C ALA A 28 -7.43 -15.33 -9.28
N PRO A 29 -8.55 -15.77 -9.88
CA PRO A 29 -9.40 -14.93 -10.71
C PRO A 29 -10.17 -13.91 -9.87
N LYS A 30 -10.46 -12.76 -10.49
CA LYS A 30 -11.29 -11.70 -9.90
C LYS A 30 -12.77 -11.95 -10.20
N VAL A 31 -13.60 -12.01 -9.17
CA VAL A 31 -15.05 -12.27 -9.31
C VAL A 31 -15.81 -11.07 -8.76
N LEU A 32 -16.72 -10.51 -9.56
CA LEU A 32 -17.53 -9.31 -9.21
C LEU A 32 -16.70 -8.14 -8.67
N GLY A 33 -15.50 -7.93 -9.20
CA GLY A 33 -14.66 -6.81 -8.77
C GLY A 33 -13.84 -7.08 -7.50
N HIS A 34 -13.94 -8.27 -6.88
CA HIS A 34 -13.21 -8.64 -5.67
C HIS A 34 -12.23 -9.80 -5.91
N VAL A 35 -11.05 -9.73 -5.30
CA VAL A 35 -10.02 -10.78 -5.29
C VAL A 35 -9.10 -10.57 -4.10
N PHE A 36 -8.73 -11.66 -3.44
CA PHE A 36 -7.65 -11.68 -2.46
C PHE A 36 -6.59 -12.69 -2.91
N ASN A 37 -5.41 -12.21 -3.29
CA ASN A 37 -4.30 -13.05 -3.74
C ASN A 37 -3.10 -12.87 -2.80
N PRO A 38 -2.84 -13.77 -1.85
CA PRO A 38 -1.69 -13.65 -0.97
C PRO A 38 -0.36 -13.74 -1.74
N VAL A 39 -0.33 -14.48 -2.85
CA VAL A 39 0.81 -14.57 -3.76
C VAL A 39 0.33 -14.84 -5.20
N SER A 40 0.98 -14.22 -6.18
CA SER A 40 0.88 -14.58 -7.60
C SER A 40 2.27 -14.93 -8.13
N PHE A 41 2.33 -15.91 -9.04
CA PHE A 41 3.58 -16.38 -9.63
C PHE A 41 3.62 -15.94 -11.09
N TRP A 42 4.65 -15.18 -11.43
CA TRP A 42 4.99 -14.88 -12.81
C TRP A 42 6.14 -15.80 -13.19
N TYR A 43 5.92 -16.71 -14.13
CA TYR A 43 6.95 -17.59 -14.68
C TYR A 43 7.53 -16.93 -15.93
N LEU A 44 8.85 -16.70 -15.93
CA LEU A 44 9.57 -16.02 -17.00
C LEU A 44 10.44 -17.05 -17.73
N TYR A 45 10.21 -17.18 -19.03
CA TYR A 45 10.91 -18.15 -19.87
C TYR A 45 11.80 -17.43 -20.88
N SER A 46 12.98 -17.98 -21.09
CA SER A 46 13.90 -17.53 -22.14
C SER A 46 13.36 -17.81 -23.54
N ALA A 47 14.03 -17.28 -24.56
CA ALA A 47 13.74 -17.59 -25.97
C ALA A 47 13.76 -19.11 -26.26
N SER A 48 14.56 -19.88 -25.52
CA SER A 48 14.61 -21.35 -25.61
C SER A 48 13.46 -22.08 -24.90
N ARG A 49 12.46 -21.35 -24.37
CA ARG A 49 11.33 -21.86 -23.58
C ARG A 49 11.73 -22.63 -22.33
N THR A 50 12.87 -22.27 -21.74
CA THR A 50 13.30 -22.78 -20.44
C THR A 50 12.92 -21.79 -19.35
N LEU A 51 12.40 -22.28 -18.22
CA LEU A 51 12.07 -21.45 -17.07
C LEU A 51 13.36 -20.83 -16.48
N ALA A 52 13.52 -19.53 -16.69
CA ALA A 52 14.75 -18.81 -16.33
C ALA A 52 14.60 -18.07 -15.00
N ALA A 53 13.40 -17.54 -14.71
CA ALA A 53 13.12 -16.83 -13.47
C ALA A 53 11.64 -16.95 -13.07
N VAL A 54 11.38 -16.69 -11.80
CA VAL A 54 10.03 -16.59 -11.22
C VAL A 54 9.94 -15.27 -10.45
N ILE A 55 8.94 -14.44 -10.72
CA ILE A 55 8.59 -13.30 -9.87
C ILE A 55 7.44 -13.71 -8.95
N LEU A 56 7.64 -13.60 -7.64
CA LEU A 56 6.58 -13.72 -6.65
C LEU A 56 6.03 -12.34 -6.32
N GLU A 57 4.80 -12.07 -6.72
CA GLU A 57 4.03 -10.91 -6.26
C GLU A 57 3.31 -11.29 -4.97
N VAL A 58 3.88 -10.91 -3.82
CA VAL A 58 3.34 -11.20 -2.49
C VAL A 58 2.53 -10.01 -2.01
N ASN A 59 1.30 -10.25 -1.55
CA ASN A 59 0.40 -9.23 -1.02
C ASN A 59 0.10 -9.52 0.45
N ASN A 60 0.01 -8.47 1.27
CA ASN A 60 -0.42 -8.62 2.67
C ASN A 60 -1.86 -8.12 2.90
N ASN A 61 -2.42 -8.44 4.07
CA ASN A 61 -3.77 -8.03 4.47
C ASN A 61 -3.90 -6.52 4.74
N PHE A 62 -2.80 -5.76 4.67
CA PHE A 62 -2.79 -4.30 4.77
C PHE A 62 -2.82 -3.61 3.39
N GLY A 63 -2.89 -4.39 2.31
CA GLY A 63 -2.93 -3.91 0.93
C GLY A 63 -1.58 -3.50 0.36
N GLU A 64 -0.48 -3.73 1.11
CA GLU A 64 0.88 -3.55 0.63
C GLU A 64 1.31 -4.76 -0.19
N ARG A 65 2.31 -4.55 -1.04
CA ARG A 65 2.78 -5.57 -1.97
C ARG A 65 4.30 -5.57 -2.06
N HIS A 66 4.87 -6.72 -2.36
CA HIS A 66 6.30 -6.85 -2.59
C HIS A 66 6.55 -7.86 -3.70
N MET A 67 7.54 -7.57 -4.55
CA MET A 67 7.92 -8.44 -5.65
C MET A 67 9.29 -9.04 -5.36
N TYR A 68 9.37 -10.37 -5.36
CA TYR A 68 10.64 -11.09 -5.29
C TYR A 68 10.99 -11.63 -6.67
N LEU A 69 12.11 -11.19 -7.24
CA LEU A 69 12.66 -11.80 -8.45
C LEU A 69 13.57 -12.97 -8.03
N LEU A 70 13.19 -14.17 -8.42
CA LEU A 70 13.94 -15.40 -8.17
C LEU A 70 14.51 -15.88 -9.50
N ARG A 71 15.82 -16.03 -9.61
CA ARG A 71 16.47 -16.60 -10.79
C ARG A 71 16.76 -18.07 -10.56
N ALA A 72 16.76 -18.86 -11.63
CA ALA A 72 17.18 -20.25 -11.54
C ALA A 72 18.64 -20.27 -11.05
N SER A 73 18.94 -21.07 -10.04
CA SER A 73 20.32 -21.31 -9.65
C SER A 73 21.00 -22.06 -10.80
N LEU A 74 21.75 -21.33 -11.63
CA LEU A 74 22.73 -21.94 -12.54
C LEU A 74 23.81 -22.58 -11.65
N GLY A 75 23.64 -23.86 -11.32
CA GLY A 75 24.71 -24.70 -10.79
C GLY A 75 25.14 -24.48 -9.34
N MET A 76 24.23 -24.66 -8.36
CA MET A 76 24.64 -25.07 -7.00
C MET A 76 24.26 -26.53 -6.78
N SER A 77 24.78 -27.39 -7.65
CA SER A 77 25.08 -28.78 -7.31
C SER A 77 26.48 -28.82 -6.72
N ASP A 78 26.71 -28.12 -5.62
CA ASP A 78 27.91 -28.26 -4.80
C ASP A 78 27.51 -28.00 -3.33
N GLY A 79 27.53 -29.06 -2.54
CA GLY A 79 27.40 -28.99 -1.08
C GLY A 79 26.05 -29.46 -0.51
N ALA A 80 25.86 -30.77 -0.46
CA ALA A 80 25.14 -31.54 0.56
C ALA A 80 24.05 -30.81 1.41
N SER A 81 22.79 -31.11 1.13
CA SER A 81 21.81 -31.36 2.20
C SER A 81 20.67 -32.25 1.70
N ASN A 82 20.75 -33.52 2.11
CA ASN A 82 19.68 -34.52 2.22
C ASN A 82 18.50 -34.36 1.25
N ALA A 83 18.71 -34.79 0.01
CA ALA A 83 17.60 -35.31 -0.79
C ALA A 83 16.99 -36.52 -0.04
N ASP A 84 15.66 -36.59 0.02
CA ASP A 84 14.98 -37.83 0.36
C ASP A 84 15.52 -38.96 -0.55
N PRO A 85 15.71 -40.20 -0.05
CA PRO A 85 16.46 -41.25 -0.76
C PRO A 85 15.71 -41.90 -1.93
N VAL A 86 14.83 -41.17 -2.63
CA VAL A 86 13.97 -41.72 -3.69
C VAL A 86 14.34 -41.22 -5.09
N ASP A 87 15.13 -40.16 -5.24
CA ASP A 87 15.44 -39.63 -6.57
C ASP A 87 16.81 -40.14 -7.11
N PRO A 88 16.84 -40.81 -8.29
CA PRO A 88 18.07 -41.32 -8.88
C PRO A 88 18.99 -40.21 -9.42
N PRO A 89 20.32 -40.41 -9.40
CA PRO A 89 21.30 -39.41 -9.83
C PRO A 89 21.29 -39.28 -11.36
N GLY A 90 20.98 -38.08 -11.86
CA GLY A 90 21.00 -37.74 -13.29
C GLY A 90 19.76 -37.02 -13.82
N SER A 91 18.72 -36.85 -13.02
CA SER A 91 17.52 -36.10 -13.42
C SER A 91 17.82 -34.59 -13.41
N ARG A 92 17.74 -33.92 -14.57
CA ARG A 92 17.58 -32.46 -14.60
C ARG A 92 16.39 -32.16 -13.69
N SER A 93 16.60 -31.49 -12.55
CA SER A 93 15.49 -31.30 -11.62
C SER A 93 14.38 -30.54 -12.33
N ASN A 94 13.22 -31.19 -12.53
CA ASN A 94 12.00 -30.57 -13.08
C ASN A 94 11.42 -29.47 -12.16
N HIS A 95 12.16 -29.11 -11.11
CA HIS A 95 11.80 -28.18 -10.08
C HIS A 95 12.78 -27.00 -10.06
N PHE A 96 12.20 -25.81 -10.12
CA PHE A 96 12.86 -24.56 -9.82
C PHE A 96 12.93 -24.39 -8.30
N THR A 97 14.14 -24.22 -7.75
CA THR A 97 14.33 -23.97 -6.32
C THR A 97 15.07 -22.65 -6.10
N SER A 98 14.62 -21.86 -5.13
CA SER A 98 15.27 -20.59 -4.76
C SER A 98 15.07 -20.28 -3.28
N PHE A 99 16.03 -19.57 -2.70
CA PHE A 99 16.05 -19.17 -1.30
C PHE A 99 16.28 -17.66 -1.20
N TRP A 100 15.54 -16.98 -0.33
CA TRP A 100 15.70 -15.54 -0.12
C TRP A 100 15.26 -15.09 1.29
N PRO A 101 15.80 -13.98 1.82
CA PRO A 101 15.41 -13.46 3.13
C PRO A 101 13.96 -12.94 3.16
N LYS A 102 13.29 -13.10 4.30
CA LYS A 102 11.95 -12.56 4.52
C LYS A 102 12.04 -11.07 4.88
N ASP A 103 11.84 -10.25 3.87
CA ASP A 103 11.86 -8.79 4.05
C ASP A 103 10.48 -8.12 3.98
N PHE A 104 9.41 -8.92 3.87
CA PHE A 104 8.04 -8.44 3.76
C PHE A 104 7.15 -9.02 4.86
N HIS A 105 6.30 -8.17 5.45
CA HIS A 105 5.41 -8.57 6.54
C HIS A 105 4.08 -9.08 5.97
N VAL A 106 3.93 -10.41 5.96
CA VAL A 106 2.74 -11.11 5.45
C VAL A 106 1.84 -11.63 6.57
N SER A 107 2.43 -12.09 7.69
CA SER A 107 1.73 -12.73 8.81
C SER A 107 2.10 -12.06 10.12
N PRO A 108 1.11 -11.76 10.99
CA PRO A 108 1.37 -11.22 12.32
C PRO A 108 1.95 -12.26 13.29
N PHE A 109 2.02 -13.55 12.92
CA PHE A 109 2.55 -14.60 13.81
C PHE A 109 4.01 -14.94 13.58
N ASN A 110 4.63 -14.34 12.56
CA ASN A 110 6.01 -14.63 12.19
C ASN A 110 6.77 -13.31 12.04
N PRO A 111 7.88 -13.10 12.77
CA PRO A 111 8.69 -11.89 12.63
C PRO A 111 9.22 -11.74 11.20
N ARG A 112 9.56 -10.52 10.82
CA ARG A 112 10.25 -10.24 9.55
C ARG A 112 11.72 -10.68 9.66
N GLU A 113 12.40 -10.21 10.70
CA GLU A 113 13.81 -10.50 10.96
C GLU A 113 14.04 -11.96 11.36
N GLY A 114 15.22 -12.49 11.01
CA GLY A 114 15.64 -13.85 11.36
C GLY A 114 14.86 -14.96 10.63
N MET A 115 14.27 -14.64 9.48
CA MET A 115 13.43 -15.56 8.71
C MET A 115 13.80 -15.52 7.23
N ALA A 116 13.64 -16.65 6.55
CA ALA A 116 13.87 -16.79 5.12
C ALA A 116 12.84 -17.70 4.47
N TYR A 117 12.59 -17.50 3.18
CA TYR A 117 11.73 -18.33 2.38
C TYR A 117 12.55 -19.23 1.47
N THR A 118 12.03 -20.44 1.25
CA THR A 118 12.45 -21.33 0.16
C THR A 118 11.25 -21.59 -0.72
N LEU A 119 11.41 -21.40 -2.03
CA LEU A 119 10.45 -21.82 -3.05
C LEU A 119 10.99 -23.09 -3.71
N THR A 120 10.12 -24.08 -3.86
CA THR A 120 10.29 -25.20 -4.79
C THR A 120 9.04 -25.24 -5.66
N THR A 121 9.18 -25.07 -6.97
CA THR A 121 8.04 -25.10 -7.90
C THR A 121 8.37 -25.93 -9.13
N ALA A 122 7.44 -26.79 -9.53
CA ALA A 122 7.53 -27.49 -10.80
C ALA A 122 7.36 -26.50 -11.96
N ASP A 123 8.05 -26.71 -13.07
CA ASP A 123 7.77 -25.96 -14.29
C ASP A 123 6.40 -26.42 -14.85
N PRO A 124 5.37 -25.56 -14.87
CA PRO A 124 4.02 -25.94 -15.30
C PRO A 124 3.92 -26.16 -16.82
N LEU A 125 4.95 -25.79 -17.60
CA LEU A 125 4.99 -25.96 -19.05
C LEU A 125 5.87 -27.12 -19.51
N LEU A 126 6.69 -27.70 -18.63
CA LEU A 126 7.38 -28.94 -18.95
C LEU A 126 6.37 -30.09 -19.11
N ALA A 127 6.54 -30.86 -20.18
CA ALA A 127 5.79 -32.09 -20.38
C ALA A 127 6.30 -33.14 -19.37
N GLY A 128 5.39 -33.76 -18.63
CA GLY A 128 5.74 -34.88 -17.75
C GLY A 128 6.20 -36.10 -18.55
N ALA A 129 6.85 -37.04 -17.87
CA ALA A 129 7.49 -38.23 -18.44
C ALA A 129 6.56 -39.15 -19.27
N GLU A 130 5.23 -38.94 -19.22
CA GLU A 130 4.22 -39.74 -19.95
C GLU A 130 3.35 -38.88 -20.89
N GLY A 131 3.81 -37.69 -21.30
CA GLY A 131 3.03 -36.79 -22.18
C GLY A 131 1.87 -36.07 -21.48
N ASN A 132 1.60 -36.38 -20.22
CA ASN A 132 0.73 -35.58 -19.35
C ASN A 132 1.46 -34.29 -18.93
N LYS A 133 0.80 -33.14 -19.09
CA LYS A 133 1.32 -31.86 -18.59
C LYS A 133 1.55 -31.94 -17.10
N GLN A 134 2.72 -31.49 -16.64
CA GLN A 134 3.02 -31.46 -15.21
C GLN A 134 2.00 -30.56 -14.49
N SER A 135 1.37 -31.09 -13.44
CA SER A 135 0.41 -30.33 -12.65
C SER A 135 1.13 -29.21 -11.89
N ILE A 136 0.44 -28.08 -11.67
CA ILE A 136 0.94 -27.01 -10.79
C ILE A 136 1.23 -27.63 -9.42
N ASP A 137 2.49 -27.57 -9.01
CA ASP A 137 2.96 -27.92 -7.67
C ASP A 137 4.03 -26.90 -7.24
N SER A 138 3.68 -26.09 -6.24
CA SER A 138 4.53 -25.03 -5.73
C SER A 138 4.50 -25.06 -4.21
N ARG A 139 5.68 -25.06 -3.58
CA ARG A 139 5.85 -25.11 -2.14
C ARG A 139 6.70 -23.93 -1.69
N ILE A 140 6.15 -23.11 -0.80
CA ILE A 140 6.86 -22.05 -0.11
C ILE A 140 7.05 -22.47 1.34
N VAL A 141 8.30 -22.58 1.78
CA VAL A 141 8.67 -22.93 3.16
C VAL A 141 9.26 -21.70 3.83
N LEU A 142 8.72 -21.32 4.98
CA LEU A 142 9.30 -20.31 5.86
C LEU A 142 10.18 -21.00 6.88
N VAL A 143 11.45 -20.62 6.93
CA VAL A 143 12.48 -21.19 7.80
C VAL A 143 13.05 -20.09 8.70
N ALA A 144 13.20 -20.38 9.99
CA ALA A 144 13.86 -19.50 10.94
C ALA A 144 15.39 -19.62 10.87
N SER A 145 16.13 -18.65 11.40
CA SER A 145 17.61 -18.67 11.44
C SER A 145 18.20 -19.92 12.11
N ASP A 146 17.47 -20.54 13.03
CA ASP A 146 17.83 -21.80 13.68
C ASP A 146 17.46 -23.06 12.88
N ARG A 147 17.14 -22.89 11.59
CA ARG A 147 16.71 -23.93 10.63
C ARG A 147 15.38 -24.61 10.97
N ARG A 148 14.60 -24.10 11.92
CA ARG A 148 13.26 -24.62 12.19
C ARG A 148 12.26 -24.16 11.12
N VAL A 149 11.50 -25.10 10.59
CA VAL A 149 10.40 -24.81 9.67
C VAL A 149 9.23 -24.21 10.46
N GLN A 150 8.80 -23.02 10.06
CA GLN A 150 7.73 -22.26 10.71
C GLN A 150 6.39 -22.38 9.97
N LEU A 151 6.44 -22.41 8.65
CA LEU A 151 5.25 -22.47 7.80
C LEU A 151 5.57 -23.20 6.51
N ILE A 152 4.63 -24.01 6.05
CA ILE A 152 4.67 -24.64 4.73
C ILE A 152 3.37 -24.26 4.03
N ALA A 153 3.49 -23.55 2.90
CA ALA A 153 2.38 -23.22 2.03
C ALA A 153 2.55 -23.97 0.71
N THR A 154 1.53 -24.74 0.33
CA THR A 154 1.54 -25.55 -0.90
C THR A 154 0.39 -25.14 -1.81
N ILE A 155 0.68 -24.97 -3.09
CA ILE A 155 -0.29 -24.75 -4.15
C ILE A 155 -0.22 -25.96 -5.06
N ARG A 156 -1.33 -26.69 -5.15
CA ARG A 156 -1.45 -27.92 -5.93
C ARG A 156 -2.70 -27.89 -6.79
N ALA A 157 -2.60 -28.42 -8.00
CA ALA A 157 -3.78 -28.69 -8.80
C ALA A 157 -4.62 -29.80 -8.14
N THR A 158 -5.92 -29.56 -7.97
CA THR A 158 -6.86 -30.54 -7.40
C THR A 158 -7.65 -31.29 -8.48
N GLY A 159 -7.42 -30.99 -9.76
CA GLY A 159 -8.16 -31.55 -10.88
C GLY A 159 -7.62 -31.06 -12.23
N PRO A 160 -8.23 -31.49 -13.35
CA PRO A 160 -7.79 -31.12 -14.69
C PRO A 160 -7.98 -29.62 -14.97
N ALA A 161 -7.13 -29.07 -15.83
CA ALA A 161 -7.21 -27.66 -16.23
C ALA A 161 -8.50 -27.37 -17.01
N ILE A 162 -9.25 -26.36 -16.57
CA ILE A 162 -10.50 -25.94 -17.22
C ILE A 162 -10.19 -24.82 -18.21
N ARG A 163 -10.49 -25.03 -19.49
CA ARG A 163 -10.40 -23.98 -20.53
C ARG A 163 -11.73 -23.23 -20.63
N LEU A 164 -11.76 -21.98 -20.17
CA LEU A 164 -12.97 -21.14 -20.19
C LEU A 164 -13.57 -20.97 -21.59
N ALA A 165 -12.73 -20.94 -22.64
CA ALA A 165 -13.15 -20.80 -24.02
C ALA A 165 -14.00 -21.98 -24.53
N THR A 166 -13.79 -23.19 -23.99
CA THR A 166 -14.51 -24.40 -24.43
C THR A 166 -15.76 -24.68 -23.62
N LEU A 167 -16.02 -23.92 -22.54
CA LEU A 167 -17.19 -24.13 -21.68
C LEU A 167 -18.47 -23.55 -22.31
N SER A 168 -19.58 -24.27 -22.13
CA SER A 168 -20.92 -23.75 -22.42
C SER A 168 -21.34 -22.68 -21.39
N THR A 169 -22.37 -21.89 -21.71
CA THR A 169 -22.89 -20.86 -20.78
C THR A 169 -23.34 -21.46 -19.44
N SER A 170 -23.99 -22.62 -19.46
CA SER A 170 -24.41 -23.32 -18.24
C SER A 170 -23.21 -23.71 -17.37
N GLN A 171 -22.17 -24.28 -17.97
CA GLN A 171 -20.94 -24.66 -17.26
C GLN A 171 -20.19 -23.45 -16.68
N ARG A 172 -20.19 -22.31 -17.40
CA ARG A 172 -19.63 -21.06 -16.88
C ARG A 172 -20.41 -20.55 -15.66
N CYS A 173 -21.74 -20.57 -15.72
CA CYS A 173 -22.59 -20.19 -14.59
C CYS A 173 -22.35 -21.11 -13.38
N GLN A 174 -22.29 -22.42 -13.60
CA GLN A 174 -22.00 -23.40 -12.54
C GLN A 174 -20.61 -23.16 -11.92
N LEU A 175 -19.60 -22.84 -12.72
CA LEU A 175 -18.26 -22.49 -12.23
C LEU A 175 -18.29 -21.24 -11.35
N ILE A 176 -18.99 -20.18 -11.77
CA ILE A 176 -19.12 -18.94 -10.98
C ILE A 176 -19.90 -19.21 -9.69
N LEU A 177 -20.97 -19.99 -9.72
CA LEU A 177 -21.76 -20.30 -8.52
C LEU A 177 -21.01 -21.22 -7.54
N SER A 178 -20.19 -22.15 -8.03
CA SER A 178 -19.41 -23.05 -7.19
C SER A 178 -18.14 -22.42 -6.60
N TRP A 179 -17.44 -21.58 -7.36
CA TRP A 179 -16.14 -21.04 -6.98
C TRP A 179 -16.13 -19.54 -6.70
N GLY A 180 -17.11 -18.79 -7.23
CA GLY A 180 -17.10 -17.33 -7.19
C GLY A 180 -17.17 -16.72 -5.79
N TRP A 181 -17.75 -17.44 -4.83
CA TRP A 181 -17.84 -17.00 -3.44
C TRP A 181 -16.57 -17.31 -2.63
N VAL A 182 -15.68 -18.19 -3.10
CA VAL A 182 -14.47 -18.61 -2.36
C VAL A 182 -13.57 -17.40 -2.08
N GLY A 183 -13.38 -16.53 -3.07
CA GLY A 183 -12.61 -15.29 -2.90
C GLY A 183 -13.20 -14.39 -1.80
N ALA A 184 -14.52 -14.17 -1.82
CA ALA A 184 -15.21 -13.33 -0.84
C ALA A 184 -15.12 -13.87 0.60
N LEU A 185 -15.09 -15.20 0.79
CA LEU A 185 -14.94 -15.81 2.11
C LEU A 185 -13.48 -15.98 2.56
N THR A 186 -12.50 -15.69 1.71
CA THR A 186 -11.09 -15.91 2.05
C THR A 186 -10.63 -14.98 3.18
N GLU A 187 -10.87 -13.67 3.08
CA GLU A 187 -10.49 -12.71 4.12
C GLU A 187 -11.17 -12.98 5.48
N PRO A 188 -12.50 -13.17 5.59
CA PRO A 188 -13.14 -13.55 6.84
C PRO A 188 -12.56 -14.81 7.48
N ARG A 189 -12.24 -15.84 6.66
CA ARG A 189 -11.60 -17.07 7.13
C ARG A 189 -10.20 -16.81 7.67
N ILE A 190 -9.43 -15.92 7.04
CA ILE A 190 -8.10 -15.52 7.54
C ILE A 190 -8.23 -14.89 8.93
N TYR A 191 -9.15 -13.94 9.12
CA TYR A 191 -9.35 -13.31 10.43
C TYR A 191 -9.81 -14.32 11.50
N PHE A 192 -10.72 -15.22 11.15
CA PHE A 192 -11.16 -16.26 12.07
C PHE A 192 -10.02 -17.20 12.49
N GLN A 193 -9.19 -17.65 11.54
CA GLN A 193 -8.03 -18.48 11.85
C GLN A 193 -6.98 -17.72 12.66
N ALA A 194 -6.74 -16.44 12.35
CA ALA A 194 -5.85 -15.60 13.14
C ALA A 194 -6.34 -15.45 14.59
N ALA A 195 -7.64 -15.22 14.81
CA ALA A 195 -8.23 -15.17 16.14
C ALA A 195 -8.04 -16.51 16.87
N LYS A 196 -8.24 -17.64 16.19
CA LYS A 196 -8.00 -18.98 16.75
C LYS A 196 -6.53 -19.17 17.18
N LEU A 197 -5.57 -18.80 16.33
CA LEU A 197 -4.14 -18.89 16.62
C LEU A 197 -3.74 -18.01 17.82
N HIS A 198 -4.28 -16.80 17.90
CA HIS A 198 -3.97 -15.89 19.00
C HIS A 198 -4.64 -16.33 20.31
N LEU A 199 -5.95 -16.58 20.30
CA LEU A 199 -6.74 -16.83 21.52
C LEU A 199 -6.58 -18.26 22.04
N GLN A 200 -6.59 -19.27 21.16
CA GLN A 200 -6.52 -20.67 21.58
C GLN A 200 -5.09 -21.20 21.66
N ARG A 201 -4.23 -20.80 20.71
CA ARG A 201 -2.83 -21.28 20.65
C ARG A 201 -1.83 -20.30 21.28
N ARG A 202 -2.28 -19.14 21.76
CA ARG A 202 -1.47 -18.12 22.44
C ARG A 202 -0.23 -17.71 21.64
N LEU A 203 -0.33 -17.73 20.31
CA LEU A 203 0.75 -17.29 19.45
C LEU A 203 0.95 -15.78 19.61
N ARG A 204 2.22 -15.37 19.70
CA ARG A 204 2.62 -13.97 19.78
C ARG A 204 2.23 -13.25 18.50
N VAL A 205 1.56 -12.11 18.66
CA VAL A 205 1.22 -11.19 17.58
C VAL A 205 2.32 -10.14 17.48
N TRP A 206 2.89 -10.02 16.30
CA TRP A 206 3.85 -9.00 15.89
C TRP A 206 3.07 -7.87 15.23
N SER A 207 3.37 -6.63 15.61
CA SER A 207 2.82 -5.44 14.95
C SER A 207 3.36 -5.35 13.52
N LEU A 208 2.59 -4.69 12.65
CA LEU A 208 3.03 -4.33 11.32
C LEU A 208 4.28 -3.41 11.43
N PRO A 209 5.47 -3.84 10.98
CA PRO A 209 6.66 -3.00 11.02
C PRO A 209 6.56 -1.87 9.99
N ALA A 210 7.42 -0.87 10.12
CA ALA A 210 7.60 0.13 9.07
C ALA A 210 7.93 -0.56 7.72
N PRO A 211 7.27 -0.15 6.63
CA PRO A 211 7.55 -0.72 5.32
C PRO A 211 8.96 -0.37 4.88
N LEU A 212 9.55 -1.25 4.08
CA LEU A 212 10.83 -0.99 3.44
C LEU A 212 10.61 -0.17 2.16
N GLU A 213 11.65 0.51 1.67
CA GLU A 213 11.60 1.30 0.42
C GLU A 213 11.20 0.46 -0.81
N LYS A 214 11.56 -0.83 -0.78
CA LYS A 214 11.16 -1.83 -1.77
C LYS A 214 9.74 -2.37 -1.59
N THR A 215 8.97 -1.84 -0.66
CA THR A 215 7.56 -2.22 -0.45
C THR A 215 6.70 -1.32 -1.30
N ILE A 216 5.84 -1.91 -2.11
CA ILE A 216 4.82 -1.19 -2.84
C ILE A 216 3.69 -0.88 -1.86
N SER A 217 3.46 0.40 -1.62
CA SER A 217 2.43 0.85 -0.68
C SER A 217 1.03 0.40 -1.10
N ARG A 218 0.12 0.31 -0.13
CA ARG A 218 -1.31 0.19 -0.44
C ARG A 218 -1.82 1.37 -1.25
N ARG A 219 -2.98 1.19 -1.88
CA ARG A 219 -3.69 2.29 -2.53
C ARG A 219 -4.13 3.32 -1.50
N ALA A 220 -3.99 4.60 -1.86
CA ALA A 220 -4.51 5.69 -1.07
C ALA A 220 -6.05 5.65 -1.08
N SER A 221 -6.64 5.79 0.11
CA SER A 221 -8.07 6.01 0.29
C SER A 221 -8.49 7.32 -0.37
N GLN A 222 -9.80 7.56 -0.49
CA GLN A 222 -10.30 8.81 -1.07
C GLN A 222 -9.80 10.03 -0.27
N ILE A 223 -9.82 9.97 1.06
CA ILE A 223 -9.39 11.08 1.90
C ILE A 223 -7.89 11.38 1.75
N GLU A 224 -7.05 10.34 1.68
CA GLU A 224 -5.61 10.48 1.47
C GLU A 224 -5.32 11.08 0.09
N ARG A 225 -6.02 10.63 -0.96
CA ARG A 225 -5.92 11.23 -2.31
C ARG A 225 -6.38 12.68 -2.34
N SER A 226 -7.35 13.06 -1.53
CA SER A 226 -7.80 14.45 -1.42
C SER A 226 -6.82 15.34 -0.65
N LEU A 227 -6.07 14.79 0.32
CA LEU A 227 -5.11 15.53 1.14
C LEU A 227 -3.73 15.65 0.49
N GLU A 228 -3.34 14.67 -0.34
CA GLU A 228 -2.05 14.63 -1.01
C GLU A 228 -1.72 15.92 -1.81
N PRO A 229 -2.65 16.49 -2.62
CA PRO A 229 -2.35 17.71 -3.38
C PRO A 229 -2.02 18.91 -2.50
N PHE A 230 -2.61 19.00 -1.30
CA PHE A 230 -2.32 20.05 -0.34
C PHE A 230 -0.92 19.88 0.26
N PHE A 231 -0.54 18.65 0.60
CA PHE A 231 0.81 18.36 1.09
C PHE A 231 1.87 18.63 0.00
N ARG A 232 1.62 18.17 -1.23
CA ARG A 232 2.47 18.43 -2.38
C ARG A 232 2.61 19.92 -2.66
N GLY A 233 1.50 20.67 -2.59
CA GLY A 233 1.50 22.13 -2.69
C GLY A 233 2.30 22.81 -1.59
N TYR A 234 2.17 22.33 -0.36
CA TYR A 234 2.96 22.79 0.78
C TYR A 234 4.46 22.56 0.55
N LEU A 235 4.85 21.37 0.08
CA LEU A 235 6.24 21.08 -0.25
C LEU A 235 6.77 21.97 -1.39
N ARG A 236 5.96 22.20 -2.44
CA ARG A 236 6.31 23.17 -3.49
C ARG A 236 6.52 24.58 -2.94
N TYR A 237 5.68 25.01 -2.01
CA TYR A 237 5.82 26.31 -1.35
C TYR A 237 7.11 26.39 -0.54
N LEU A 238 7.47 25.33 0.20
CA LEU A 238 8.74 25.30 0.93
C LEU A 238 9.94 25.42 -0.03
N VAL A 239 9.96 24.63 -1.11
CA VAL A 239 11.05 24.64 -2.10
C VAL A 239 11.14 25.96 -2.86
N ALA A 240 10.00 26.58 -3.18
CA ALA A 240 9.96 27.86 -3.85
C ALA A 240 10.52 29.01 -3.01
N ASN A 241 10.44 28.90 -1.67
CA ASN A 241 10.93 29.89 -0.72
C ASN A 241 12.25 29.49 -0.06
N ALA A 242 12.91 28.43 -0.53
CA ALA A 242 14.22 28.03 -0.03
C ALA A 242 15.28 29.10 -0.35
N SER A 243 16.14 29.41 0.63
CA SER A 243 17.17 30.44 0.51
C SER A 243 18.36 30.03 -0.38
N GLY A 244 18.58 28.73 -0.57
CA GLY A 244 19.69 28.17 -1.36
C GLY A 244 19.26 27.39 -2.61
N PRO A 245 20.22 26.96 -3.46
CA PRO A 245 19.95 26.03 -4.54
C PRO A 245 19.56 24.66 -3.96
N LEU A 246 18.31 24.25 -4.23
CA LEU A 246 17.76 22.99 -3.74
C LEU A 246 16.92 22.33 -4.83
N THR A 247 17.21 21.07 -5.13
CA THR A 247 16.38 20.20 -5.96
C THR A 247 15.81 19.10 -5.10
N VAL A 248 14.49 19.04 -4.99
CA VAL A 248 13.75 18.04 -4.22
C VAL A 248 13.07 17.06 -5.15
N ARG A 249 13.34 15.76 -4.98
CA ARG A 249 12.60 14.68 -5.62
C ARG A 249 11.62 14.09 -4.61
N TYR A 250 10.34 14.33 -4.87
CA TYR A 250 9.24 13.87 -4.04
C TYR A 250 8.61 12.60 -4.63
N TYR A 251 8.45 11.57 -3.80
CA TYR A 251 7.73 10.34 -4.13
C TYR A 251 6.45 10.21 -3.29
N ALA A 252 5.30 10.27 -3.95
CA ALA A 252 3.99 10.12 -3.35
C ALA A 252 3.59 8.64 -3.18
N ALA A 253 3.02 8.29 -2.02
CA ALA A 253 2.50 6.95 -1.76
C ALA A 253 1.05 6.75 -2.24
N GLY A 254 0.76 5.55 -2.77
CA GLY A 254 -0.59 5.06 -3.01
C GLY A 254 -1.40 5.73 -4.12
N LEU A 255 -0.78 6.61 -4.92
CA LEU A 255 -1.38 7.24 -6.10
C LEU A 255 -1.21 6.37 -7.36
N CYS A 256 -2.00 6.67 -8.39
CA CYS A 256 -1.86 6.05 -9.70
C CYS A 256 -0.65 6.62 -10.46
N LEU A 257 -0.03 5.75 -11.27
CA LEU A 257 1.19 5.92 -12.08
C LEU A 257 1.77 7.31 -12.31
N ASN A 258 1.03 8.19 -12.99
CA ASN A 258 1.62 9.37 -13.62
C ASN A 258 1.92 10.50 -12.63
N ASP A 259 1.33 10.47 -11.43
CA ASP A 259 1.47 11.53 -10.44
C ASP A 259 2.33 11.11 -9.24
N THR A 260 3.10 10.02 -9.36
CA THR A 260 3.82 9.46 -8.21
C THR A 260 5.14 10.16 -7.89
N ILE A 261 5.77 10.81 -8.87
CA ILE A 261 7.08 11.46 -8.69
C ILE A 261 7.00 12.90 -9.19
N GLU A 262 7.49 13.84 -8.39
CA GLU A 262 7.64 15.25 -8.79
C GLU A 262 9.04 15.75 -8.43
N ILE A 263 9.67 16.45 -9.36
CA ILE A 263 10.94 17.13 -9.15
C ILE A 263 10.64 18.61 -8.98
N MET A 264 10.98 19.15 -7.81
CA MET A 264 10.76 20.54 -7.44
C MET A 264 12.12 21.24 -7.32
N GLN A 265 12.25 22.42 -7.90
CA GLN A 265 13.51 23.17 -7.89
C GLN A 265 13.31 24.57 -7.32
N SER A 266 14.20 24.96 -6.40
CA SER A 266 14.23 26.32 -5.88
C SER A 266 14.57 27.33 -6.99
N PRO A 267 14.22 28.62 -6.84
CA PRO A 267 14.51 29.63 -7.86
C PRO A 267 16.01 29.74 -8.21
N LEU A 268 16.89 29.52 -7.23
CA LEU A 268 18.34 29.53 -7.44
C LEU A 268 18.82 28.27 -8.17
N ALA A 269 18.31 27.09 -7.82
CA ALA A 269 18.65 25.84 -8.51
C ALA A 269 18.27 25.88 -9.99
N ARG A 270 17.10 26.45 -10.33
CA ARG A 270 16.65 26.63 -11.72
C ARG A 270 17.57 27.52 -12.57
N ARG A 271 18.34 28.41 -11.94
CA ARG A 271 19.30 29.28 -12.64
C ARG A 271 20.66 28.61 -12.82
N LEU A 272 21.00 27.66 -11.96
CA LEU A 272 22.29 26.96 -11.95
C LEU A 272 22.27 25.64 -12.75
N SER A 273 21.09 25.08 -13.02
CA SER A 273 20.88 23.77 -13.65
C SER A 273 21.40 23.61 -15.07
N SER A 274 22.08 24.61 -15.65
CA SER A 274 22.73 24.48 -16.95
C SER A 274 24.07 23.74 -16.91
N GLU A 275 24.74 23.57 -15.77
CA GLU A 275 26.10 22.98 -15.75
C GLU A 275 26.46 21.97 -14.64
N SER A 276 25.67 21.76 -13.56
CA SER A 276 26.01 20.81 -12.49
C SER A 276 24.90 19.83 -12.08
N LEU A 277 25.30 18.57 -11.81
CA LEU A 277 24.53 17.56 -11.08
C LEU A 277 24.43 17.95 -9.60
N ASP A 278 23.59 18.95 -9.28
CA ASP A 278 23.36 19.34 -7.88
C ASP A 278 22.83 18.13 -7.07
N PRO A 279 23.22 17.97 -5.79
CA PRO A 279 22.74 16.87 -4.96
C PRO A 279 21.21 16.95 -4.84
N ILE A 280 20.54 15.88 -5.25
CA ILE A 280 19.09 15.79 -5.23
C ILE A 280 18.66 15.30 -3.86
N PHE A 281 17.92 16.15 -3.15
CA PHE A 281 17.29 15.80 -1.89
C PHE A 281 16.06 14.92 -2.15
N GLU A 282 15.99 13.73 -1.57
CA GLU A 282 14.88 12.80 -1.79
C GLU A 282 13.95 12.75 -0.58
N LEU A 283 12.66 12.97 -0.85
CA LEU A 283 11.58 12.84 0.13
C LEU A 283 10.60 11.78 -0.36
N ARG A 284 10.59 10.61 0.29
CA ARG A 284 9.79 9.45 -0.10
C ARG A 284 8.75 9.13 0.96
N VAL A 285 7.49 9.29 0.60
CA VAL A 285 6.38 8.79 1.40
C VAL A 285 6.23 7.29 1.12
N LEU A 286 6.33 6.48 2.17
CA LEU A 286 6.26 5.01 2.06
C LEU A 286 4.84 4.48 2.23
N ARG A 287 3.98 5.18 2.97
CA ARG A 287 2.57 4.80 3.14
C ARG A 287 1.61 6.00 3.04
N PRO A 288 0.41 5.82 2.45
CA PRO A 288 -0.55 6.93 2.27
C PRO A 288 -1.11 7.52 3.57
N ASP A 289 -1.08 6.79 4.69
CA ASP A 289 -1.51 7.31 6.00
C ASP A 289 -0.60 8.42 6.51
N PHE A 290 0.55 8.65 5.86
CA PHE A 290 1.33 9.87 6.03
C PHE A 290 0.47 11.13 5.80
N TYR A 291 -0.36 11.20 4.76
CA TYR A 291 -1.06 12.45 4.42
C TYR A 291 -2.11 12.84 5.48
N THR A 292 -2.85 11.85 5.98
CA THR A 292 -3.81 12.06 7.07
C THR A 292 -3.07 12.36 8.37
N SER A 293 -2.00 11.63 8.69
CA SER A 293 -1.21 11.84 9.91
C SER A 293 -0.50 13.20 9.93
N PHE A 294 0.01 13.66 8.79
CA PHE A 294 0.62 14.98 8.64
C PHE A 294 -0.42 16.09 8.81
N ALA A 295 -1.58 15.95 8.17
CA ALA A 295 -2.67 16.92 8.29
C ALA A 295 -3.26 16.97 9.72
N GLU A 296 -3.28 15.84 10.43
CA GLU A 296 -3.74 15.75 11.82
C GLU A 296 -2.65 16.03 12.86
N SER A 297 -1.40 16.22 12.44
CA SER A 297 -0.26 16.28 13.35
C SER A 297 -0.51 17.26 14.49
N ARG A 298 -0.27 16.77 15.71
CA ARG A 298 -0.34 17.55 16.96
C ARG A 298 0.95 18.31 17.24
N ALA A 299 1.97 18.11 16.40
CA ALA A 299 3.24 18.78 16.56
C ALA A 299 3.06 20.29 16.34
N PHE A 300 3.66 21.09 17.23
CA PHE A 300 3.59 22.55 17.17
C PHE A 300 4.32 23.14 15.95
N THR A 301 5.24 22.39 15.36
CA THR A 301 6.06 22.79 14.21
C THR A 301 6.02 21.72 13.12
N ALA A 302 6.14 22.12 11.85
CA ALA A 302 6.30 21.20 10.73
C ALA A 302 7.50 20.26 10.90
N GLU A 303 8.63 20.75 11.43
CA GLU A 303 9.83 19.96 11.66
C GLU A 303 9.53 18.77 12.58
N ALA A 304 8.95 19.03 13.74
CA ALA A 304 8.54 17.98 14.67
C ALA A 304 7.51 17.00 14.05
N ALA A 305 6.63 17.46 13.16
CA ALA A 305 5.73 16.57 12.41
C ALA A 305 6.51 15.63 11.48
N PHE A 306 7.46 16.18 10.71
CA PHE A 306 8.32 15.40 9.83
C PHE A 306 9.20 14.42 10.60
N ALA A 307 9.83 14.85 11.70
CA ALA A 307 10.67 14.00 12.53
C ALA A 307 9.88 12.83 13.15
N LEU A 308 8.66 13.09 13.65
CA LEU A 308 7.78 12.04 14.18
C LEU A 308 7.37 11.04 13.11
N LEU A 309 7.03 11.52 11.91
CA LEU A 309 6.61 10.67 10.80
C LEU A 309 7.79 9.88 10.20
N ALA A 310 8.98 10.47 10.18
CA ALA A 310 10.21 9.76 9.83
C ALA A 310 10.55 8.67 10.85
N GLY A 311 10.42 8.97 12.15
CA GLY A 311 10.64 8.00 13.23
C GLY A 311 9.64 6.84 13.23
N SER A 312 8.40 7.07 12.79
CA SER A 312 7.41 6.00 12.61
C SER A 312 7.61 5.18 11.31
N GLY A 313 8.56 5.57 10.45
CA GLY A 313 8.89 4.87 9.21
C GLY A 313 7.85 4.97 8.11
N VAL A 314 6.93 5.95 8.15
CA VAL A 314 6.03 6.26 7.02
C VAL A 314 6.66 7.19 6.00
N LEU A 315 7.71 7.90 6.41
CA LEU A 315 8.44 8.86 5.61
C LEU A 315 9.92 8.50 5.63
N ARG A 316 10.55 8.51 4.46
CA ARG A 316 11.99 8.41 4.31
C ARG A 316 12.50 9.71 3.69
N VAL A 317 13.57 10.23 4.28
CA VAL A 317 14.21 11.47 3.88
C VAL A 317 15.69 11.17 3.67
N SER A 318 16.29 11.68 2.60
CA SER A 318 17.72 11.48 2.33
C SER A 318 18.60 12.16 3.37
N ASP A 319 18.23 13.38 3.79
CA ASP A 319 18.96 14.19 4.77
C ASP A 319 18.01 14.98 5.69
N MET A 320 17.99 14.68 6.99
CA MET A 320 17.09 15.36 7.93
C MET A 320 17.51 16.81 8.21
N ASP A 321 18.79 17.15 8.08
CA ASP A 321 19.28 18.51 8.31
C ASP A 321 18.82 19.45 7.20
N VAL A 322 18.87 19.00 5.94
CA VAL A 322 18.33 19.74 4.79
C VAL A 322 16.82 19.97 4.93
N LEU A 323 16.07 18.98 5.43
CA LEU A 323 14.64 19.13 5.67
C LEU A 323 14.35 20.14 6.79
N ARG A 324 15.13 20.11 7.87
CA ARG A 324 15.02 21.09 8.95
C ARG A 324 15.29 22.50 8.41
N ASP A 325 16.36 22.69 7.66
CA ASP A 325 16.71 23.99 7.10
C ASP A 325 15.61 24.50 6.15
N LEU A 326 15.05 23.63 5.32
CA LEU A 326 13.93 23.95 4.43
C LEU A 326 12.68 24.44 5.19
N VAL A 327 12.36 23.78 6.31
CA VAL A 327 11.19 24.11 7.14
C VAL A 327 11.44 25.34 8.02
N CYS A 328 12.65 25.52 8.54
CA CYS A 328 13.01 26.66 9.40
C CYS A 328 13.24 27.95 8.61
N ALA A 329 13.81 27.86 7.41
CA ALA A 329 14.06 29.01 6.55
C ALA A 329 12.78 29.66 5.99
N THR A 330 11.65 28.94 6.08
CA THR A 330 10.35 29.43 5.65
C THR A 330 9.50 29.77 6.88
N PRO A 331 9.59 31.00 7.41
CA PRO A 331 8.76 31.40 8.52
C PRO A 331 7.31 31.40 8.05
N VAL A 332 6.55 30.39 8.47
CA VAL A 332 5.09 30.43 8.45
C VAL A 332 4.67 31.41 9.56
N SER A 333 5.03 32.70 9.45
CA SER A 333 4.55 33.78 10.34
C SER A 333 3.11 34.19 9.98
N LEU A 334 2.33 33.26 9.41
CA LEU A 334 1.00 33.48 8.87
C LEU A 334 -0.11 33.41 9.94
N SER A 335 0.19 32.91 11.15
CA SER A 335 -0.83 32.78 12.20
C SER A 335 -1.46 34.11 12.65
N GLU A 336 -0.74 35.23 12.52
CA GLU A 336 -1.23 36.54 12.97
C GLU A 336 -2.11 37.25 11.93
N THR A 337 -1.99 36.92 10.64
CA THR A 337 -2.69 37.61 9.54
C THR A 337 -3.88 36.84 8.96
N ILE A 338 -4.16 35.61 9.43
CA ILE A 338 -5.28 34.81 8.94
C ILE A 338 -6.61 35.34 9.47
N THR A 339 -7.42 35.91 8.57
CA THR A 339 -8.83 36.25 8.80
C THR A 339 -9.73 35.12 8.28
N LEU A 340 -10.57 34.57 9.15
CA LEU A 340 -11.51 33.49 8.82
C LEU A 340 -12.94 34.02 8.86
N SER A 341 -13.78 33.54 7.94
CA SER A 341 -15.22 33.74 8.08
C SER A 341 -15.77 32.97 9.27
N LEU A 342 -16.86 33.44 9.88
CA LEU A 342 -17.47 32.79 11.06
C LEU A 342 -17.70 31.26 10.88
N PRO A 343 -18.21 30.76 9.74
CA PRO A 343 -18.37 29.33 9.54
C PRO A 343 -17.02 28.59 9.43
N ALA A 344 -16.00 29.23 8.87
CA ALA A 344 -14.67 28.65 8.76
C ALA A 344 -14.01 28.51 10.14
N ASP A 345 -14.14 29.56 10.95
CA ASP A 345 -13.60 29.60 12.30
C ASP A 345 -14.24 28.53 13.19
N LEU A 346 -15.56 28.34 13.12
CA LEU A 346 -16.24 27.27 13.86
C LEU A 346 -15.69 25.88 13.51
N VAL A 347 -15.49 25.59 12.22
CA VAL A 347 -14.93 24.30 11.77
C VAL A 347 -13.52 24.08 12.31
N PHE A 348 -12.65 25.09 12.25
CA PHE A 348 -11.29 24.97 12.79
C PHE A 348 -11.26 24.87 14.32
N ARG A 349 -12.21 25.50 15.04
CA ARG A 349 -12.37 25.28 16.48
C ARG A 349 -12.69 23.81 16.79
N VAL A 350 -13.60 23.19 16.03
CA VAL A 350 -13.93 21.77 16.17
C VAL A 350 -12.70 20.89 15.88
N ILE A 351 -12.03 21.13 14.75
CA ILE A 351 -10.80 20.40 14.38
C ILE A 351 -9.74 20.53 15.47
N ASN A 352 -9.47 21.74 15.95
CA ASN A 352 -8.42 22.01 16.94
C ASN A 352 -8.75 21.44 18.33
N SER A 353 -10.02 21.47 18.75
CA SER A 353 -10.47 20.83 19.99
C SER A 353 -10.15 19.33 19.97
N ILE A 354 -10.33 18.70 18.81
CA ILE A 354 -10.08 17.27 18.64
C ILE A 354 -8.57 16.97 18.51
N ARG A 355 -7.80 17.80 17.81
CA ARG A 355 -6.34 17.65 17.71
C ARG A 355 -5.64 17.80 19.08
N LYS A 356 -6.05 18.76 19.91
CA LYS A 356 -5.42 19.03 21.23
C LYS A 356 -5.73 17.97 22.29
N GLY A 357 -6.80 17.19 22.13
CA GLY A 357 -7.32 16.32 23.20
C GLY A 357 -7.82 17.13 24.40
N ARG A 358 -8.48 16.47 25.37
CA ARG A 358 -9.10 17.14 26.54
C ARG A 358 -8.12 17.91 27.44
N ALA A 359 -6.80 17.74 27.31
CA ALA A 359 -5.80 18.24 28.25
C ALA A 359 -5.14 19.59 27.90
N ALA A 360 -5.34 20.13 26.69
CA ALA A 360 -4.64 21.35 26.23
C ALA A 360 -5.59 22.51 25.83
N SER A 361 -6.79 22.57 26.41
CA SER A 361 -7.79 23.62 26.15
C SER A 361 -7.50 24.96 26.84
N SER A 362 -6.40 25.10 27.58
CA SER A 362 -6.19 26.22 28.52
C SER A 362 -5.49 27.47 27.95
N THR A 363 -5.01 27.48 26.71
CA THR A 363 -4.16 28.60 26.22
C THR A 363 -4.81 29.58 25.24
N GLY A 364 -6.06 29.37 24.79
CA GLY A 364 -6.78 30.34 23.93
C GLY A 364 -6.15 30.64 22.56
N LEU A 365 -4.90 30.23 22.30
CA LEU A 365 -4.20 30.43 21.04
C LEU A 365 -4.68 29.44 19.96
N ARG A 366 -4.96 30.01 18.78
CA ARG A 366 -5.20 29.29 17.53
C ARG A 366 -3.99 28.37 17.26
N SER A 367 -4.21 27.06 17.22
CA SER A 367 -3.15 26.08 16.95
C SER A 367 -3.41 25.47 15.59
N PHE A 368 -3.06 26.20 14.54
CA PHE A 368 -3.07 25.68 13.18
C PHE A 368 -1.87 24.77 12.95
N SER A 369 -2.05 23.67 12.22
CA SER A 369 -0.92 22.89 11.72
C SER A 369 -0.20 23.68 10.63
N ALA A 370 1.05 23.30 10.31
CA ALA A 370 1.78 23.94 9.22
C ALA A 370 1.03 23.82 7.87
N LEU A 371 0.35 22.69 7.65
CA LEU A 371 -0.49 22.50 6.47
C LEU A 371 -1.70 23.43 6.48
N ASP A 372 -2.37 23.61 7.63
CA ASP A 372 -3.50 24.53 7.74
C ASP A 372 -3.06 25.96 7.41
N CYS A 373 -1.93 26.42 7.95
CA CYS A 373 -1.39 27.76 7.69
C CYS A 373 -1.12 27.96 6.20
N TYR A 374 -0.49 26.98 5.54
CA TYR A 374 -0.26 27.02 4.09
C TYR A 374 -1.58 27.11 3.31
N VAL A 375 -2.56 26.24 3.62
CA VAL A 375 -3.83 26.24 2.90
C VAL A 375 -4.59 27.55 3.08
N LEU A 376 -4.58 28.11 4.29
CA LEU A 376 -5.29 29.35 4.59
C LEU A 376 -4.64 30.59 3.96
N ALA A 377 -3.31 30.58 3.81
CA ALA A 377 -2.57 31.71 3.25
C ALA A 377 -2.41 31.66 1.74
N CYS A 378 -2.23 30.47 1.16
CA CYS A 378 -1.77 30.34 -0.23
C CYS A 378 -2.79 29.73 -1.19
N CYS A 379 -3.83 29.04 -0.69
CA CYS A 379 -4.82 28.38 -1.56
C CYS A 379 -6.05 29.25 -1.80
N SER A 380 -6.74 29.00 -2.93
CA SER A 380 -7.99 29.65 -3.30
C SER A 380 -9.13 29.33 -2.31
N GLN A 381 -10.18 30.15 -2.28
CA GLN A 381 -11.33 29.89 -1.40
C GLN A 381 -12.01 28.54 -1.66
N ALA A 382 -12.02 28.06 -2.91
CA ALA A 382 -12.59 26.76 -3.26
C ALA A 382 -11.77 25.62 -2.66
N GLU A 383 -10.45 25.68 -2.78
CA GLU A 383 -9.51 24.73 -2.18
C GLU A 383 -9.57 24.75 -0.66
N GLN A 384 -9.66 25.92 -0.03
CA GLN A 384 -9.83 26.05 1.41
C GLN A 384 -11.15 25.42 1.91
N ARG A 385 -12.25 25.54 1.15
CA ARG A 385 -13.52 24.86 1.48
C ARG A 385 -13.38 23.35 1.35
N ALA A 386 -12.73 22.88 0.28
CA ALA A 386 -12.47 21.46 0.07
C ALA A 386 -11.61 20.89 1.21
N TYR A 387 -10.47 21.51 1.54
CA TYR A 387 -9.59 21.09 2.63
C TYR A 387 -10.35 20.97 3.96
N ARG A 388 -11.12 21.99 4.34
CA ARG A 388 -11.94 21.96 5.56
C ARG A 388 -12.94 20.81 5.59
N LYS A 389 -13.61 20.54 4.47
CA LYS A 389 -14.54 19.41 4.34
C LYS A 389 -13.81 18.08 4.58
N HIS A 390 -12.67 17.89 3.93
CA HIS A 390 -11.86 16.67 4.08
C HIS A 390 -11.34 16.50 5.51
N MET A 391 -10.80 17.57 6.11
CA MET A 391 -10.36 17.57 7.50
C MET A 391 -11.49 17.24 8.47
N LEU A 392 -12.68 17.82 8.27
CA LEU A 392 -13.84 17.52 9.11
C LEU A 392 -14.25 16.05 8.98
N GLN A 393 -14.27 15.50 7.76
CA GLN A 393 -14.57 14.07 7.52
C GLN A 393 -13.56 13.15 8.21
N LEU A 394 -12.27 13.47 8.10
CA LEU A 394 -11.19 12.70 8.72
C LEU A 394 -11.31 12.71 10.25
N VAL A 395 -11.57 13.88 10.82
CA VAL A 395 -11.69 14.07 12.25
C VAL A 395 -12.95 13.40 12.81
N LEU A 396 -14.10 13.54 12.13
CA LEU A 396 -15.36 12.92 12.55
C LEU A 396 -15.33 11.39 12.41
N SER A 397 -14.64 10.85 11.39
CA SER A 397 -14.62 9.40 11.17
C SER A 397 -14.00 8.65 12.34
N ARG A 398 -13.05 9.25 13.07
CA ARG A 398 -12.46 8.66 14.28
C ARG A 398 -13.46 8.43 15.41
N TYR A 399 -14.46 9.30 15.54
CA TYR A 399 -15.42 9.24 16.64
C TYR A 399 -16.68 8.49 16.28
N LEU A 400 -17.16 8.67 15.06
CA LEU A 400 -18.44 8.13 14.62
C LEU A 400 -18.28 6.78 13.91
N ALA A 401 -17.17 6.58 13.20
CA ALA A 401 -17.05 5.53 12.20
C ALA A 401 -15.75 4.70 12.35
N LEU A 402 -15.27 4.51 13.58
CA LEU A 402 -14.09 3.68 13.90
C LEU A 402 -12.81 4.06 13.09
N GLY A 403 -12.68 5.33 12.71
CA GLY A 403 -11.58 5.84 11.89
C GLY A 403 -11.75 5.65 10.37
N SER A 404 -12.84 5.02 9.92
CA SER A 404 -13.12 4.79 8.50
C SER A 404 -13.97 5.91 7.91
N VAL A 405 -13.38 6.69 7.00
CA VAL A 405 -14.12 7.75 6.26
C VAL A 405 -15.20 7.15 5.37
N ASN A 406 -14.99 5.96 4.80
CA ASN A 406 -16.01 5.29 3.98
C ASN A 406 -17.22 4.88 4.84
N LEU A 407 -16.97 4.39 6.06
CA LEU A 407 -18.05 4.04 6.98
C LEU A 407 -18.81 5.30 7.41
N LEU A 408 -18.11 6.39 7.70
CA LEU A 408 -18.75 7.68 8.00
C LEU A 408 -19.65 8.14 6.85
N GLN A 409 -19.19 8.02 5.61
CA GLN A 409 -20.00 8.38 4.44
C GLN A 409 -21.25 7.50 4.33
N ALA A 410 -21.14 6.19 4.58
CA ALA A 410 -22.28 5.29 4.59
C ALA A 410 -23.28 5.64 5.70
N GLU A 411 -22.80 5.90 6.92
CA GLU A 411 -23.62 6.35 8.06
C GLU A 411 -24.35 7.66 7.75
N VAL A 412 -23.66 8.62 7.12
CA VAL A 412 -24.27 9.89 6.69
C VAL A 412 -25.38 9.63 5.65
N VAL A 413 -25.17 8.75 4.68
CA VAL A 413 -26.22 8.40 3.70
C VAL A 413 -27.42 7.78 4.41
N VAL A 414 -27.19 6.84 5.34
CA VAL A 414 -28.27 6.23 6.14
C VAL A 414 -29.02 7.30 6.95
N ALA A 415 -28.31 8.21 7.60
CA ALA A 415 -28.92 9.30 8.37
C ALA A 415 -29.76 10.23 7.48
N HIS A 416 -29.31 10.53 6.26
CA HIS A 416 -30.10 11.31 5.30
C HIS A 416 -31.36 10.56 4.86
N LEU A 417 -31.27 9.25 4.58
CA LEU A 417 -32.43 8.43 4.23
C LEU A 417 -33.44 8.38 5.37
N VAL A 418 -32.97 8.25 6.61
CA VAL A 418 -33.83 8.29 7.81
C VAL A 418 -34.48 9.66 7.96
N LEU A 419 -33.72 10.76 7.80
CA LEU A 419 -34.27 12.11 7.90
C LEU A 419 -35.34 12.37 6.82
N VAL A 420 -35.08 11.99 5.57
CA VAL A 420 -36.05 12.10 4.47
C VAL A 420 -37.29 11.28 4.79
N TRP A 421 -37.13 10.06 5.29
CA TRP A 421 -38.26 9.22 5.71
C TRP A 421 -39.07 9.87 6.84
N VAL A 422 -38.43 10.43 7.87
CA VAL A 422 -39.09 11.15 8.97
C VAL A 422 -39.85 12.37 8.45
N LEU A 423 -39.24 13.16 7.54
CA LEU A 423 -39.90 14.32 6.94
C LEU A 423 -41.11 13.90 6.08
N LEU A 424 -41.00 12.83 5.30
CA LEU A 424 -42.12 12.30 4.51
C LEU A 424 -43.29 11.81 5.37
N GLN A 425 -42.98 11.22 6.54
CA GLN A 425 -43.99 10.86 7.54
C GLN A 425 -44.62 12.10 8.17
N PHE A 426 -43.81 13.09 8.57
CA PHE A 426 -44.27 14.30 9.23
C PHE A 426 -45.11 15.21 8.32
N PHE A 427 -44.77 15.30 7.04
CA PHE A 427 -45.49 16.10 6.04
C PHE A 427 -46.61 15.31 5.32
N GLY A 428 -46.96 14.10 5.76
CA GLY A 428 -48.09 13.33 5.22
C GLY A 428 -47.94 12.82 3.77
N LEU A 429 -46.79 13.06 3.12
CA LEU A 429 -46.48 12.62 1.76
C LEU A 429 -46.31 11.10 1.62
N ALA A 430 -46.14 10.39 2.74
CA ALA A 430 -46.13 8.92 2.76
C ALA A 430 -47.45 8.30 2.29
N ARG A 431 -48.61 8.97 2.46
CA ARG A 431 -49.92 8.47 1.98
C ARG A 431 -50.03 8.52 0.45
N LEU A 432 -49.48 9.56 -0.19
CA LEU A 432 -49.50 9.72 -1.65
C LEU A 432 -48.58 8.76 -2.42
N LEU A 433 -47.49 8.27 -1.81
CA LEU A 433 -46.56 7.32 -2.43
C LEU A 433 -46.95 5.85 -2.23
N LEU A 434 -47.77 5.54 -1.22
CA LEU A 434 -48.25 4.19 -0.92
C LEU A 434 -49.67 3.90 -1.45
N GLY A 435 -50.33 4.88 -2.07
CA GLY A 435 -51.60 4.66 -2.75
C GLY A 435 -52.77 4.35 -1.81
N GLU A 436 -52.83 5.00 -0.64
CA GLU A 436 -54.02 5.05 0.21
C GLU A 436 -54.65 6.43 0.26
#